data_AF-A0A2V2E565-F1
#
_entry.id   AF-A0A2V2E565-F1
#
_cell.length_a   1.000
_cell.length_b   1.000
_cell.length_c   1.000
_cell.angle_alpha   90.00
_cell.angle_beta   90.00
_cell.angle_gamma   90.00
#
_symmetry.space_group_name_H-M   'P 1'
#
loop_
_entity.id
_entity.type
_entity.pdbx_description
1 polymer ?
#
loop_
_entity_poly.entity_id
_entity_poly.type
_entity_poly.pdbx_seq_one_letter_code
_entity_poly.pdbx_strand_id
1 'polypeptide(L)'
;MLYMYLRQLTRKPIRTILYVLVLILITAFFCTSLNLYMNSQYNLRLADETYTTIAVMELYADVDNKGNIIEDITKASNYAGYLARTVYGYDLQPIISAPSVKKYELRARYGAYSEANIAMKEHEGVRGLYVPFYKCDVLRFKLNVDDNTVLDPYNPGQYITPNFTEKGFALPDSLLVGNRTYADPLQYITFALDITGSATDGSLTADKKIGRVNMVVNISGEYVFNKYPDALAKLGYIRDTQEYVYLEPDTEYIGISDNFYGNGGYDDVGMPIAGGKNITQIFLCNNYFYDKVSLEIIKDLPGFENIIRHQDFPFWLYKYEDVKNDPELMQKYEQISRAYHINSRSFGVMTTNDISGITAFNVGNMYMKEGRAISDEEFASGAKVCMINRALAIAQGWKVGQKIDFSFYDYEYFANTSDELKPCYMFTSPDHFFDSGEYEVVGIYDVRPMTGSSTISEAAISVPWNTIYIPEKSLENAPAEEDRPVTGALLTIWLENGKIEPFIERMSELGITGAKQGDYEARFTFYDQGYSRIQPSLEALSGTAELLLILSSSLLAIAALLLAFFYAQSQKQSIGT
;
A
#
# COMPACT_ATOMS: atom_id res chain seq x y z
N MET A 1 74.67 -5.50 -41.61
CA MET A 1 74.67 -5.86 -40.17
C MET A 1 73.68 -6.98 -39.83
N LEU A 2 72.40 -6.91 -40.23
CA LEU A 2 71.39 -7.98 -39.97
C LEU A 2 71.86 -9.41 -40.38
N TYR A 3 72.58 -9.53 -41.50
CA TYR A 3 73.11 -10.79 -42.02
C TYR A 3 74.21 -11.44 -41.15
N MET A 4 75.04 -10.64 -40.46
CA MET A 4 76.01 -11.17 -39.49
C MET A 4 75.34 -11.61 -38.18
N TYR A 5 74.28 -10.92 -37.76
CA TYR A 5 73.47 -11.28 -36.58
C TYR A 5 72.74 -12.61 -36.76
N LEU A 6 72.13 -12.84 -37.92
CA LEU A 6 71.51 -14.12 -38.29
C LEU A 6 72.51 -15.28 -38.28
N ARG A 7 73.77 -15.02 -38.68
CA ARG A 7 74.85 -16.03 -38.70
C ARG A 7 75.39 -16.39 -37.31
N GLN A 8 75.30 -15.50 -36.32
CA GLN A 8 75.65 -15.81 -34.92
C GLN A 8 74.56 -16.66 -34.24
N LEU A 9 73.27 -16.43 -34.54
CA LEU A 9 72.14 -17.26 -34.05
C LEU A 9 72.24 -18.73 -34.51
N THR A 10 72.87 -18.99 -35.66
CA THR A 10 73.05 -20.35 -36.22
C THR A 10 74.19 -21.17 -35.60
N ARG A 11 75.00 -20.62 -34.68
CA ARG A 11 76.09 -21.38 -34.04
C ARG A 11 75.64 -22.38 -32.96
N LYS A 12 74.44 -22.21 -32.39
CA LYS A 12 73.83 -23.12 -31.38
C LYS A 12 72.30 -23.22 -31.55
N PRO A 13 71.80 -23.84 -32.64
CA PRO A 13 70.39 -23.76 -33.07
C PRO A 13 69.39 -24.27 -32.02
N ILE A 14 69.75 -25.33 -31.28
CA ILE A 14 68.88 -25.91 -30.23
C ILE A 14 68.61 -24.91 -29.10
N ARG A 15 69.62 -24.12 -28.68
CA ARG A 15 69.45 -23.13 -27.60
C ARG A 15 68.56 -21.98 -28.03
N THR A 16 68.73 -21.50 -29.26
CA THR A 16 67.89 -20.45 -29.83
C THR A 16 66.43 -20.88 -29.92
N ILE A 17 66.16 -22.10 -30.39
CA ILE A 17 64.81 -22.67 -30.45
C ILE A 17 64.19 -22.74 -29.05
N LEU A 18 64.95 -23.21 -28.05
CA LEU A 18 64.48 -23.26 -26.67
C LEU A 18 64.16 -21.87 -26.10
N TYR A 19 65.00 -20.85 -26.34
CA TYR A 19 64.73 -19.49 -25.89
C TYR A 19 63.46 -18.89 -26.53
N VAL A 20 63.24 -19.14 -27.82
CA VAL A 20 62.03 -18.69 -28.52
C VAL A 20 60.79 -19.39 -27.98
N LEU A 21 60.85 -20.70 -27.74
CA LEU A 21 59.74 -21.46 -27.15
C LEU A 21 59.38 -20.96 -25.75
N VAL A 22 60.39 -20.71 -24.91
CA VAL A 22 60.19 -20.15 -23.56
C VAL A 22 59.58 -18.76 -23.64
N LEU A 23 60.03 -17.90 -24.56
CA LEU A 23 59.47 -16.57 -24.76
C LEU A 23 57.99 -16.65 -25.18
N ILE A 24 57.66 -17.52 -26.15
CA ILE A 24 56.27 -17.75 -26.58
C ILE A 24 55.40 -18.19 -25.41
N LEU A 25 55.88 -19.12 -24.56
CA LEU A 25 55.14 -19.59 -23.39
C LEU A 25 54.93 -18.49 -22.36
N ILE A 26 55.95 -17.68 -22.06
CA ILE A 26 55.83 -16.56 -21.10
C ILE A 26 54.89 -15.48 -21.65
N THR A 27 54.98 -15.16 -22.94
CA THR A 27 54.07 -14.20 -23.59
C THR A 27 52.64 -14.72 -23.62
N ALA A 28 52.43 -16.00 -23.95
CA ALA A 28 51.11 -16.61 -23.89
C ALA A 28 50.53 -16.57 -22.47
N PHE A 29 51.35 -16.91 -21.46
CA PHE A 29 50.96 -16.82 -20.06
C PHE A 29 50.58 -15.39 -19.64
N PHE A 30 51.38 -14.39 -20.03
CA PHE A 30 51.07 -12.98 -19.80
C PHE A 30 49.76 -12.57 -20.49
N CYS A 31 49.56 -12.92 -21.76
CA CYS A 31 48.33 -12.63 -22.49
C CYS A 31 47.11 -13.27 -21.83
N THR A 32 47.22 -14.52 -21.34
CA THR A 32 46.12 -15.18 -20.62
C THR A 32 45.84 -14.51 -19.28
N SER A 33 46.87 -14.13 -18.51
CA SER A 33 46.70 -13.43 -17.23
C SER A 33 46.08 -12.05 -17.40
N LEU A 34 46.50 -11.31 -18.43
CA LEU A 34 45.94 -10.01 -18.76
C LEU A 34 44.46 -10.12 -19.16
N ASN A 35 44.12 -11.10 -20.00
CA ASN A 35 42.73 -11.34 -20.39
C ASN A 35 41.87 -11.73 -19.17
N LEU A 36 42.38 -12.59 -18.29
CA LEU A 36 41.68 -12.98 -17.07
C LEU A 36 41.43 -11.78 -16.15
N TYR A 37 42.42 -10.91 -15.96
CA TYR A 37 42.29 -9.69 -15.16
C TYR A 37 41.29 -8.70 -15.76
N MET A 38 41.35 -8.48 -17.08
CA MET A 38 40.40 -7.61 -17.77
C MET A 38 38.95 -8.13 -17.65
N ASN A 39 38.75 -9.45 -17.80
CA ASN A 39 37.43 -10.06 -17.64
C ASN A 39 36.94 -10.02 -16.19
N SER A 40 37.82 -10.21 -15.20
CA SER A 40 37.42 -10.15 -13.79
C SER A 40 37.00 -8.73 -13.40
N GLN A 41 37.72 -7.71 -13.85
CA GLN A 41 37.37 -6.30 -13.65
C GLN A 41 36.05 -5.95 -14.35
N TYR A 42 35.86 -6.44 -15.58
CA TYR A 42 34.59 -6.27 -16.30
C TYR A 42 33.42 -6.92 -15.54
N ASN A 43 33.58 -8.14 -15.03
CA ASN A 43 32.52 -8.82 -14.28
C ASN A 43 32.19 -8.13 -12.95
N LEU A 44 33.19 -7.59 -12.24
CA LEU A 44 32.98 -6.78 -11.03
C LEU A 44 32.15 -5.54 -11.35
N ARG A 45 32.53 -4.82 -12.41
CA ARG A 45 31.80 -3.64 -12.87
C ARG A 45 30.37 -3.98 -13.30
N LEU A 46 30.19 -5.07 -14.06
CA LEU A 46 28.88 -5.52 -14.49
C LEU A 46 27.99 -5.90 -13.29
N ALA A 47 28.56 -6.56 -12.28
CA ALA A 47 27.83 -6.85 -11.05
C ALA A 47 27.43 -5.55 -10.33
N ASP A 48 28.34 -4.58 -10.20
CA ASP A 48 28.01 -3.29 -9.57
C ASP A 48 26.95 -2.49 -10.33
N GLU A 49 26.94 -2.58 -11.67
CA GLU A 49 25.95 -1.90 -12.53
C GLU A 49 24.60 -2.64 -12.59
N THR A 50 24.56 -3.95 -12.35
CA THR A 50 23.34 -4.77 -12.47
C THR A 50 22.57 -4.89 -11.16
N TYR A 51 23.28 -5.01 -10.04
CA TYR A 51 22.65 -5.20 -8.74
C TYR A 51 22.29 -3.87 -8.11
N THR A 52 21.17 -3.85 -7.39
CA THR A 52 20.73 -2.69 -6.63
C THR A 52 20.62 -3.04 -5.16
N THR A 53 21.29 -2.26 -4.32
CA THR A 53 21.15 -2.34 -2.86
C THR A 53 20.23 -1.23 -2.37
N ILE A 54 19.11 -1.60 -1.74
CA ILE A 54 18.23 -0.69 -1.03
C ILE A 54 18.17 -1.01 0.46
N ALA A 55 17.95 0.02 1.27
CA ALA A 55 17.63 -0.08 2.68
C ALA A 55 16.23 0.50 2.91
N VAL A 56 15.47 -0.17 3.76
CA VAL A 56 14.17 0.27 4.24
C VAL A 56 14.25 0.42 5.75
N MET A 57 13.66 1.51 6.27
CA MET A 57 13.75 1.87 7.68
C MET A 57 12.39 1.77 8.37
N GLU A 58 12.37 1.15 9.54
CA GLU A 58 11.24 1.15 10.46
C GLU A 58 11.68 1.80 11.78
N LEU A 59 10.85 2.71 12.31
CA LEU A 59 11.14 3.42 13.56
C LEU A 59 10.40 2.73 14.70
N TYR A 60 11.14 2.29 15.72
CA TYR A 60 10.59 1.63 16.90
C TYR A 60 10.76 2.50 18.14
N ALA A 61 9.77 2.50 19.02
CA ALA A 61 9.88 3.13 20.33
C ALA A 61 9.01 2.41 21.36
N ASP A 62 9.32 2.64 22.63
CA ASP A 62 8.42 2.35 23.73
C ASP A 62 7.25 3.33 23.67
N VAL A 63 6.04 2.82 23.47
CA VAL A 63 4.84 3.65 23.30
C VAL A 63 3.74 3.36 24.29
N ASP A 64 2.92 4.37 24.53
CA ASP A 64 1.70 4.28 25.31
C ASP A 64 0.53 3.72 24.47
N ASN A 65 -0.61 3.51 25.12
CA ASN A 65 -1.84 3.07 24.48
C ASN A 65 -2.41 4.04 23.44
N LYS A 66 -1.82 5.22 23.24
CA LYS A 66 -2.17 6.17 22.17
C LYS A 66 -1.08 6.22 21.08
N GLY A 67 -0.03 5.42 21.20
CA GLY A 67 1.09 5.39 20.28
C GLY A 67 2.11 6.51 20.48
N ASN A 68 2.04 7.27 21.58
CA ASN A 68 3.02 8.30 21.92
C ASN A 68 4.24 7.68 22.60
N ILE A 69 5.43 8.25 22.39
CA ILE A 69 6.66 7.80 23.04
C ILE A 69 6.56 7.95 24.56
N ILE A 70 7.06 6.93 25.28
CA ILE A 70 7.22 6.94 26.73
C ILE A 70 8.69 7.19 27.08
N GLU A 71 8.92 8.25 27.88
CA GLU A 71 10.24 8.54 28.45
C GLU A 71 10.62 7.57 29.58
N ASP A 72 9.66 7.20 30.45
CA ASP A 72 9.89 6.31 31.60
C ASP A 72 8.90 5.14 31.67
N ILE A 73 9.30 3.96 31.14
CA ILE A 73 8.47 2.74 31.12
C ILE A 73 8.08 2.29 32.53
N THR A 74 8.88 2.59 33.56
CA THR A 74 8.60 2.16 34.93
C THR A 74 7.45 2.93 35.59
N LYS A 75 7.09 4.08 35.01
CA LYS A 75 6.02 4.97 35.50
C LYS A 75 4.78 4.96 34.62
N ALA A 76 4.85 4.36 33.43
CA ALA A 76 3.76 4.35 32.47
C ALA A 76 2.73 3.25 32.79
N SER A 77 1.57 3.62 33.32
CA SER A 77 0.45 2.70 33.56
C SER A 77 -0.17 2.18 32.25
N ASN A 78 -0.05 2.95 31.17
CA ASN A 78 -0.60 2.71 29.85
C ASN A 78 0.45 2.27 28.80
N TYR A 79 1.57 1.69 29.23
CA TYR A 79 2.56 1.10 28.32
C TYR A 79 1.91 0.05 27.40
N ALA A 80 2.07 0.22 26.09
CA ALA A 80 1.54 -0.64 25.04
C ALA A 80 2.61 -1.54 24.38
N GLY A 81 3.89 -1.24 24.60
CA GLY A 81 5.00 -2.07 24.11
C GLY A 81 6.03 -1.31 23.30
N TYR A 82 7.05 -2.04 22.88
CA TYR A 82 8.08 -1.57 21.96
C TYR A 82 7.66 -1.88 20.52
N LEU A 83 7.11 -0.90 19.81
CA LEU A 83 6.37 -1.10 18.55
C LEU A 83 6.91 -0.23 17.42
N ALA A 84 6.78 -0.71 16.18
CA ALA A 84 7.05 0.08 14.98
C ALA A 84 5.99 1.18 14.83
N ARG A 85 6.42 2.41 14.54
CA ARG A 85 5.56 3.58 14.40
C ARG A 85 5.81 4.31 13.09
N THR A 86 4.71 4.82 12.54
CA THR A 86 4.72 5.87 11.53
C THR A 86 5.00 7.20 12.23
N VAL A 87 6.03 7.92 11.80
CA VAL A 87 6.50 9.13 12.50
C VAL A 87 6.50 10.34 11.57
N TYR A 88 5.81 11.41 11.97
CA TYR A 88 5.85 12.70 11.28
C TYR A 88 6.99 13.57 11.82
N GLY A 89 7.64 14.34 10.97
CA GLY A 89 8.71 15.27 11.36
C GLY A 89 10.01 14.61 11.85
N TYR A 90 10.27 13.35 11.48
CA TYR A 90 11.52 12.67 11.80
C TYR A 90 12.67 13.23 10.94
N ASP A 91 13.79 13.60 11.57
CA ASP A 91 14.95 14.15 10.85
C ASP A 91 15.74 13.05 10.12
N LEU A 92 15.56 12.97 8.80
CA LEU A 92 16.26 12.03 7.92
C LEU A 92 17.67 12.49 7.53
N GLN A 93 18.04 13.77 7.74
CA GLN A 93 19.30 14.34 7.23
C GLN A 93 20.54 13.53 7.64
N PRO A 94 20.69 13.08 8.90
CA PRO A 94 21.85 12.27 9.31
C PRO A 94 21.99 10.94 8.55
N ILE A 95 20.87 10.40 8.05
CA ILE A 95 20.79 9.12 7.35
C ILE A 95 21.08 9.34 5.86
N ILE A 96 20.35 10.24 5.21
CA ILE A 96 20.41 10.42 3.75
C ILE A 96 21.70 11.11 3.28
N SER A 97 22.41 11.80 4.18
CA SER A 97 23.72 12.40 3.91
C SER A 97 24.90 11.45 4.15
N ALA A 98 24.65 10.21 4.58
CA ALA A 98 25.71 9.24 4.82
C ALA A 98 26.48 8.92 3.52
N PRO A 99 27.82 8.79 3.56
CA PRO A 99 28.63 8.59 2.35
C PRO A 99 28.23 7.39 1.48
N SER A 100 27.68 6.33 2.09
CA SER A 100 27.24 5.12 1.38
C SER A 100 25.91 5.30 0.62
N VAL A 101 25.19 6.41 0.81
CA VAL A 101 23.88 6.66 0.23
C VAL A 101 24.02 7.32 -1.14
N LYS A 102 23.43 6.69 -2.17
CA LYS A 102 23.41 7.21 -3.54
C LYS A 102 22.28 8.21 -3.76
N LYS A 103 21.10 7.87 -3.23
CA LYS A 103 19.86 8.65 -3.27
C LYS A 103 18.86 8.08 -2.28
N TYR A 104 17.78 8.80 -2.04
CA TYR A 104 16.64 8.32 -1.27
C TYR A 104 15.33 8.74 -1.96
N GLU A 105 14.24 8.14 -1.51
CA GLU A 105 12.89 8.51 -1.89
C GLU A 105 11.97 8.35 -0.68
N LEU A 106 11.28 9.43 -0.31
CA LEU A 106 10.19 9.40 0.66
C LEU A 106 8.86 9.60 -0.10
N ARG A 107 8.21 8.49 -0.42
CA ARG A 107 6.97 8.50 -1.21
C ARG A 107 5.83 9.15 -0.45
N ALA A 108 4.90 9.74 -1.18
CA ALA A 108 3.64 10.21 -0.63
C ALA A 108 2.51 9.22 -0.89
N ARG A 109 1.47 9.31 -0.06
CA ARG A 109 0.22 8.56 -0.23
C ARG A 109 -0.94 9.54 -0.13
N TYR A 110 -1.84 9.49 -1.10
CA TYR A 110 -2.97 10.42 -1.21
C TYR A 110 -4.27 9.69 -1.54
N GLY A 111 -5.38 10.33 -1.21
CA GLY A 111 -6.68 9.94 -1.72
C GLY A 111 -6.87 10.57 -3.09
N ALA A 112 -7.41 9.79 -4.04
CA ALA A 112 -7.70 10.25 -5.38
C ALA A 112 -9.19 10.05 -5.68
N TYR A 113 -9.94 11.13 -5.68
CA TYR A 113 -11.36 11.16 -6.01
C TYR A 113 -11.58 11.09 -7.52
N SER A 114 -12.49 10.24 -7.99
CA SER A 114 -12.91 10.18 -9.40
C SER A 114 -14.43 10.16 -9.53
N GLU A 115 -15.03 11.31 -9.87
CA GLU A 115 -16.48 11.51 -10.00
C GLU A 115 -17.20 10.38 -10.76
N ALA A 116 -16.61 9.92 -11.86
CA ALA A 116 -17.20 8.92 -12.74
C ALA A 116 -17.10 7.47 -12.25
N ASN A 117 -16.31 7.18 -11.20
CA ASN A 117 -15.94 5.82 -10.82
C ASN A 117 -16.22 5.55 -9.35
N ILE A 118 -17.28 4.78 -9.05
CA ILE A 118 -17.48 4.22 -7.71
C ILE A 118 -16.37 3.20 -7.42
N ALA A 119 -15.69 3.34 -6.29
CA ALA A 119 -14.69 2.38 -5.84
C ALA A 119 -15.35 1.03 -5.50
N MET A 120 -14.80 -0.06 -6.02
CA MET A 120 -15.33 -1.42 -5.99
C MET A 120 -14.23 -2.36 -5.50
N LYS A 121 -14.61 -3.42 -4.78
CA LYS A 121 -13.74 -4.52 -4.39
C LYS A 121 -14.40 -5.88 -4.60
N GLU A 122 -13.58 -6.93 -4.67
CA GLU A 122 -14.11 -8.29 -4.62
C GLU A 122 -14.64 -8.59 -3.21
N HIS A 123 -15.81 -9.22 -3.12
CA HIS A 123 -16.46 -9.57 -1.87
C HIS A 123 -15.69 -10.71 -1.17
N GLU A 124 -15.33 -10.49 0.10
CA GLU A 124 -14.47 -11.40 0.89
C GLU A 124 -15.00 -12.84 1.00
N GLY A 125 -16.32 -13.00 1.05
CA GLY A 125 -16.97 -14.32 1.16
C GLY A 125 -17.46 -14.92 -0.16
N VAL A 126 -17.40 -14.20 -1.28
CA VAL A 126 -18.03 -14.63 -2.55
C VAL A 126 -17.13 -14.25 -3.72
N ARG A 127 -16.40 -15.23 -4.22
CA ARG A 127 -15.51 -15.06 -5.37
C ARG A 127 -16.27 -14.60 -6.62
N GLY A 128 -15.72 -13.60 -7.31
CA GLY A 128 -16.27 -13.02 -8.53
C GLY A 128 -17.41 -12.02 -8.31
N LEU A 129 -17.85 -11.81 -7.07
CA LEU A 129 -18.80 -10.77 -6.72
C LEU A 129 -18.05 -9.46 -6.41
N TYR A 130 -18.27 -8.42 -7.21
CA TYR A 130 -17.69 -7.09 -6.98
C TYR A 130 -18.73 -6.14 -6.41
N VAL A 131 -18.40 -5.51 -5.28
CA VAL A 131 -19.28 -4.68 -4.46
C VAL A 131 -18.61 -3.32 -4.18
N PRO A 132 -19.39 -2.26 -3.86
CA PRO A 132 -18.82 -0.99 -3.44
C PRO A 132 -17.82 -1.15 -2.29
N PHE A 133 -16.71 -0.45 -2.40
CA PHE A 133 -15.63 -0.50 -1.43
C PHE A 133 -16.04 0.17 -0.12
N TYR A 134 -16.64 1.36 -0.22
CA TYR A 134 -17.26 2.06 0.90
C TYR A 134 -18.71 1.63 1.02
N LYS A 135 -19.09 1.26 2.23
CA LYS A 135 -20.43 0.73 2.56
C LYS A 135 -21.38 1.81 3.06
N CYS A 136 -20.86 2.95 3.49
CA CYS A 136 -21.66 4.01 4.07
C CYS A 136 -22.44 4.78 3.01
N ASP A 137 -23.67 5.17 3.30
CA ASP A 137 -24.53 5.99 2.43
C ASP A 137 -25.43 6.92 3.25
N VAL A 138 -25.97 7.94 2.59
CA VAL A 138 -27.11 8.72 3.09
C VAL A 138 -28.28 8.42 2.16
N LEU A 139 -29.24 7.65 2.67
CA LEU A 139 -30.39 7.20 1.91
C LEU A 139 -31.61 8.05 2.23
N ARG A 140 -32.32 8.48 1.19
CA ARG A 140 -33.70 8.94 1.29
C ARG A 140 -34.62 7.85 0.75
N PHE A 141 -35.60 7.45 1.55
CA PHE A 141 -36.45 6.32 1.22
C PHE A 141 -37.86 6.45 1.81
N LYS A 142 -38.79 5.67 1.25
CA LYS A 142 -40.14 5.47 1.74
C LYS A 142 -40.44 3.99 1.89
N LEU A 143 -41.36 3.68 2.79
CA LEU A 143 -41.99 2.37 2.89
C LEU A 143 -43.47 2.54 2.60
N ASN A 144 -43.98 1.82 1.61
CA ASN A 144 -45.41 1.80 1.31
C ASN A 144 -45.99 0.41 1.62
N VAL A 145 -47.28 0.37 1.93
CA VAL A 145 -47.97 -0.86 2.33
C VAL A 145 -48.03 -1.85 1.18
N ASP A 146 -48.31 -1.39 -0.03
CA ASP A 146 -48.51 -2.25 -1.20
C ASP A 146 -47.25 -3.05 -1.57
N ASP A 147 -46.09 -2.39 -1.71
CA ASP A 147 -44.79 -3.01 -2.04
C ASP A 147 -44.28 -3.90 -0.91
N ASN A 148 -44.71 -3.65 0.33
CA ASN A 148 -44.34 -4.46 1.48
C ASN A 148 -45.33 -5.59 1.79
N THR A 149 -46.44 -5.68 1.04
CA THR A 149 -47.42 -6.74 1.19
C THR A 149 -46.99 -7.97 0.40
N VAL A 150 -46.89 -9.10 1.09
CA VAL A 150 -46.41 -10.38 0.55
C VAL A 150 -47.45 -11.47 0.76
N LEU A 151 -47.32 -12.57 0.01
CA LEU A 151 -48.13 -13.76 0.26
C LEU A 151 -47.76 -14.35 1.63
N ASP A 152 -48.76 -14.71 2.43
CA ASP A 152 -48.53 -15.38 3.71
C ASP A 152 -47.95 -16.78 3.45
N PRO A 153 -46.71 -17.07 3.91
CA PRO A 153 -46.08 -18.36 3.68
C PRO A 153 -46.77 -19.51 4.43
N TYR A 154 -47.57 -19.20 5.45
CA TYR A 154 -48.29 -20.18 6.26
C TYR A 154 -49.77 -20.29 5.87
N ASN A 155 -50.32 -19.31 5.14
CA ASN A 155 -51.73 -19.28 4.72
C ASN A 155 -51.86 -19.00 3.21
N PRO A 156 -51.90 -20.05 2.36
CA PRO A 156 -51.98 -19.89 0.91
C PRO A 156 -53.16 -19.02 0.46
N GLY A 157 -52.87 -18.01 -0.37
CA GLY A 157 -53.86 -17.07 -0.92
C GLY A 157 -54.21 -15.89 0.00
N GLN A 158 -53.64 -15.82 1.21
CA GLN A 158 -53.71 -14.63 2.06
C GLN A 158 -52.49 -13.75 1.85
N TYR A 159 -52.68 -12.45 2.00
CA TYR A 159 -51.62 -11.46 1.93
C TYR A 159 -51.43 -10.82 3.30
N ILE A 160 -50.18 -10.62 3.68
CA ILE A 160 -49.78 -9.97 4.93
C ILE A 160 -48.79 -8.86 4.63
N THR A 161 -48.75 -7.83 5.46
CA THR A 161 -47.70 -6.79 5.43
C THR A 161 -46.85 -6.99 6.68
N PRO A 162 -45.72 -7.72 6.60
CA PRO A 162 -44.92 -8.03 7.77
C PRO A 162 -44.48 -6.76 8.50
N ASN A 163 -44.60 -6.77 9.84
CA ASN A 163 -44.17 -5.68 10.74
C ASN A 163 -44.87 -4.33 10.52
N PHE A 164 -45.98 -4.30 9.79
CA PHE A 164 -46.86 -3.13 9.78
C PHE A 164 -47.83 -3.19 10.97
N THR A 165 -47.84 -2.13 11.78
CA THR A 165 -48.64 -2.01 13.01
C THR A 165 -49.51 -0.75 12.97
N GLU A 166 -50.39 -0.56 13.95
CA GLU A 166 -51.14 0.70 14.11
C GLU A 166 -50.25 1.95 14.23
N LYS A 167 -48.98 1.77 14.66
CA LYS A 167 -48.00 2.85 14.78
C LYS A 167 -47.16 3.07 13.51
N GLY A 168 -47.32 2.22 12.49
CA GLY A 168 -46.49 2.19 11.28
C GLY A 168 -45.63 0.93 11.18
N PHE A 169 -44.65 0.95 10.26
CA PHE A 169 -43.66 -0.11 10.08
C PHE A 169 -42.71 -0.18 11.27
N ALA A 170 -42.69 -1.31 11.97
CA ALA A 170 -41.81 -1.58 13.09
C ALA A 170 -40.43 -2.00 12.57
N LEU A 171 -39.45 -1.11 12.72
CA LEU A 171 -38.05 -1.32 12.36
C LEU A 171 -37.26 -1.74 13.61
N PRO A 172 -36.63 -2.93 13.64
CA PRO A 172 -35.98 -3.47 14.83
C PRO A 172 -34.70 -2.73 15.23
N ASP A 173 -34.44 -2.64 16.53
CA ASP A 173 -33.12 -2.30 17.07
C ASP A 173 -32.11 -3.43 16.82
N SER A 174 -30.89 -3.08 16.45
CA SER A 174 -29.72 -3.97 16.36
C SER A 174 -29.51 -4.90 17.56
N LEU A 175 -29.88 -4.49 18.78
CA LEU A 175 -29.78 -5.35 19.97
C LEU A 175 -30.68 -6.60 19.89
N LEU A 176 -31.78 -6.55 19.13
CA LEU A 176 -32.61 -7.73 18.84
C LEU A 176 -31.92 -8.73 17.90
N VAL A 177 -30.86 -8.31 17.20
CA VAL A 177 -30.08 -9.14 16.29
C VAL A 177 -28.92 -9.84 17.01
N GLY A 178 -28.41 -9.25 18.11
CA GLY A 178 -27.20 -9.71 18.83
C GLY A 178 -27.37 -10.84 19.85
N ASN A 179 -28.60 -11.24 20.17
CA ASN A 179 -28.91 -12.35 21.08
C ASN A 179 -29.85 -13.34 20.38
N ARG A 180 -29.34 -14.31 19.61
CA ARG A 180 -30.10 -15.53 19.28
C ARG A 180 -29.23 -16.63 18.67
N THR A 181 -29.31 -17.81 19.27
CA THR A 181 -28.67 -19.06 18.87
C THR A 181 -29.33 -19.67 17.64
N TYR A 182 -28.60 -20.55 16.94
CA TYR A 182 -28.98 -21.36 15.76
C TYR A 182 -30.37 -22.04 15.76
N ALA A 183 -31.14 -21.97 16.84
CA ALA A 183 -32.40 -22.66 17.02
C ALA A 183 -33.65 -21.83 16.65
N ASP A 184 -33.54 -20.51 16.52
CA ASP A 184 -34.62 -19.65 16.03
C ASP A 184 -34.36 -19.33 14.55
N PRO A 185 -35.21 -19.76 13.59
CA PRO A 185 -35.13 -19.28 12.23
C PRO A 185 -35.52 -17.80 12.26
N LEU A 186 -34.53 -16.91 12.34
CA LEU A 186 -34.75 -15.48 12.16
C LEU A 186 -35.44 -15.29 10.81
N GLN A 187 -36.72 -14.90 10.85
CA GLN A 187 -37.26 -14.07 9.79
C GLN A 187 -36.49 -12.76 9.89
N TYR A 188 -35.40 -12.63 9.13
CA TYR A 188 -34.83 -11.33 8.82
C TYR A 188 -35.99 -10.46 8.35
N ILE A 189 -36.40 -9.48 9.16
CA ILE A 189 -37.48 -8.58 8.76
C ILE A 189 -36.98 -7.86 7.52
N THR A 190 -37.64 -8.13 6.39
CA THR A 190 -37.27 -7.53 5.12
C THR A 190 -38.26 -6.46 4.73
N PHE A 191 -37.75 -5.39 4.14
CA PHE A 191 -38.54 -4.28 3.63
C PHE A 191 -38.28 -4.11 2.13
N ALA A 192 -39.31 -3.77 1.38
CA ALA A 192 -39.18 -3.19 0.07
C ALA A 192 -39.12 -1.67 0.23
N LEU A 193 -37.98 -1.06 -0.11
CA LEU A 193 -37.76 0.38 -0.01
C LEU A 193 -38.00 1.04 -1.37
N ASP A 194 -38.77 2.13 -1.36
CA ASP A 194 -38.78 3.11 -2.45
C ASP A 194 -37.67 4.13 -2.19
N ILE A 195 -36.53 4.00 -2.86
CA ILE A 195 -35.39 4.90 -2.69
C ILE A 195 -35.57 6.14 -3.55
N THR A 196 -35.70 7.28 -2.88
CA THR A 196 -35.89 8.60 -3.47
C THR A 196 -34.57 9.39 -3.59
N GLY A 197 -33.51 8.95 -2.89
CA GLY A 197 -32.17 9.50 -3.04
C GLY A 197 -31.07 8.66 -2.37
N SER A 198 -29.85 8.77 -2.88
CA SER A 198 -28.63 8.19 -2.32
C SER A 198 -27.51 9.21 -2.49
N ALA A 199 -26.59 9.29 -1.53
CA ALA A 199 -25.41 10.14 -1.65
C ALA A 199 -24.33 9.47 -2.51
N THR A 200 -24.24 8.15 -2.47
CA THR A 200 -23.14 7.42 -3.13
C THR A 200 -23.48 6.87 -4.50
N ASP A 201 -24.77 6.70 -4.82
CA ASP A 201 -25.27 5.92 -5.96
C ASP A 201 -24.82 4.44 -5.99
N GLY A 202 -23.88 4.03 -5.13
CA GLY A 202 -23.35 2.67 -5.07
C GLY A 202 -24.38 1.64 -4.60
N SER A 203 -25.41 2.11 -3.91
CA SER A 203 -26.57 1.34 -3.47
C SER A 203 -27.62 1.11 -4.57
N LEU A 204 -27.52 1.82 -5.70
CA LEU A 204 -28.52 1.80 -6.76
C LEU A 204 -28.12 0.83 -7.86
N THR A 205 -28.84 -0.28 -7.97
CA THR A 205 -28.93 -0.99 -9.24
C THR A 205 -29.56 -0.06 -10.28
N ALA A 206 -29.31 -0.28 -11.57
CA ALA A 206 -29.82 0.54 -12.67
C ALA A 206 -31.36 0.72 -12.66
N ASP A 207 -32.09 -0.09 -11.89
CA ASP A 207 -33.56 -0.09 -11.79
C ASP A 207 -34.13 0.61 -10.54
N LYS A 208 -33.31 1.21 -9.65
CA LYS A 208 -33.72 1.86 -8.38
C LYS A 208 -34.55 1.00 -7.41
N LYS A 209 -34.97 -0.20 -7.79
CA LYS A 209 -35.58 -1.19 -6.92
C LYS A 209 -34.48 -2.06 -6.33
N ILE A 210 -34.13 -1.78 -5.09
CA ILE A 210 -33.48 -2.78 -4.27
C ILE A 210 -34.57 -3.81 -3.97
N GLY A 211 -34.28 -5.11 -4.13
CA GLY A 211 -35.20 -6.15 -3.68
C GLY A 211 -35.51 -6.04 -2.17
N ARG A 212 -36.23 -7.00 -1.60
CA ARG A 212 -36.49 -6.99 -0.16
C ARG A 212 -35.18 -7.08 0.63
N VAL A 213 -34.88 -6.11 1.48
CA VAL A 213 -33.63 -6.04 2.28
C VAL A 213 -33.90 -6.10 3.76
N ASN A 214 -33.00 -6.71 4.52
CA ASN A 214 -33.05 -6.60 5.96
C ASN A 214 -32.66 -5.17 6.39
N MET A 215 -33.43 -4.56 7.28
CA MET A 215 -33.14 -3.22 7.76
C MET A 215 -33.23 -3.19 9.29
N VAL A 216 -32.26 -2.55 9.92
CA VAL A 216 -32.16 -2.40 11.38
C VAL A 216 -31.71 -0.99 11.73
N VAL A 217 -32.04 -0.52 12.93
CA VAL A 217 -31.52 0.73 13.49
C VAL A 217 -30.62 0.43 14.67
N ASN A 218 -29.42 1.01 14.72
CA ASN A 218 -28.46 0.74 15.78
C ASN A 218 -28.67 1.65 16.99
N ILE A 219 -29.49 1.25 17.97
CA ILE A 219 -29.74 2.03 19.19
C ILE A 219 -28.95 1.40 20.35
N SER A 220 -27.62 1.34 20.19
CA SER A 220 -26.73 0.77 21.20
C SER A 220 -25.95 1.83 21.99
N GLY A 221 -25.84 1.59 23.30
CA GLY A 221 -25.04 2.40 24.23
C GLY A 221 -25.83 3.51 24.93
N GLU A 222 -25.52 3.71 26.22
CA GLU A 222 -26.16 4.73 27.08
C GLU A 222 -26.07 6.16 26.51
N TYR A 223 -25.02 6.46 25.74
CA TYR A 223 -24.84 7.78 25.16
C TYR A 223 -26.00 8.18 24.21
N VAL A 224 -26.60 7.21 23.51
CA VAL A 224 -27.67 7.47 22.53
C VAL A 224 -28.91 8.03 23.23
N PHE A 225 -29.29 7.42 24.36
CA PHE A 225 -30.44 7.84 25.16
C PHE A 225 -30.22 9.21 25.81
N ASN A 226 -28.98 9.50 26.20
CA ASN A 226 -28.63 10.77 26.81
C ASN A 226 -28.55 11.90 25.78
N LYS A 227 -28.09 11.60 24.55
CA LYS A 227 -27.83 12.61 23.52
C LYS A 227 -29.00 12.84 22.56
N TYR A 228 -29.80 11.82 22.25
CA TYR A 228 -30.87 11.90 21.25
C TYR A 228 -32.27 11.52 21.76
N PRO A 229 -32.70 11.93 22.98
CA PRO A 229 -34.01 11.55 23.51
C PRO A 229 -35.17 12.02 22.63
N ASP A 230 -35.09 13.23 22.09
CA ASP A 230 -36.16 13.81 21.26
C ASP A 230 -36.29 13.11 19.90
N ALA A 231 -35.18 12.71 19.28
CA ALA A 231 -35.20 11.98 18.03
C ALA A 231 -35.82 10.58 18.20
N LEU A 232 -35.47 9.88 19.28
CA LEU A 232 -36.05 8.59 19.64
C LEU A 232 -37.55 8.70 19.93
N ALA A 233 -37.98 9.73 20.66
CA ALA A 233 -39.39 9.97 20.95
C ALA A 233 -40.21 10.22 19.68
N LYS A 234 -39.70 11.00 18.72
CA LYS A 234 -40.34 11.24 17.42
C LYS A 234 -40.51 9.97 16.58
N LEU A 235 -39.66 8.97 16.79
CA LEU A 235 -39.72 7.66 16.16
C LEU A 235 -40.51 6.62 16.98
N GLY A 236 -41.14 7.03 18.08
CA GLY A 236 -41.93 6.15 18.94
C GLY A 236 -41.11 5.08 19.66
N TYR A 237 -39.80 5.27 19.83
CA TYR A 237 -38.94 4.33 20.52
C TYR A 237 -39.20 4.33 22.03
N ILE A 238 -39.29 3.14 22.64
CA ILE A 238 -39.52 2.98 24.08
C ILE A 238 -38.31 2.28 24.70
N ARG A 239 -37.58 3.01 25.54
CA ARG A 239 -36.33 2.54 26.17
C ARG A 239 -36.52 1.26 26.98
N ASP A 240 -37.66 1.09 27.65
CA ASP A 240 -37.90 -0.06 28.54
C ASP A 240 -38.17 -1.36 27.78
N THR A 241 -38.71 -1.28 26.56
CA THR A 241 -39.01 -2.47 25.73
C THR A 241 -37.88 -2.80 24.74
N GLN A 242 -37.01 -1.84 24.41
CA GLN A 242 -35.80 -2.04 23.58
C GLN A 242 -36.03 -2.78 22.25
N GLU A 243 -37.12 -2.48 21.54
CA GLU A 243 -37.58 -3.37 20.49
C GLU A 243 -37.63 -2.72 19.10
N TYR A 244 -38.39 -1.63 18.91
CA TYR A 244 -38.61 -1.07 17.57
C TYR A 244 -38.66 0.47 17.56
N VAL A 245 -38.27 1.05 16.43
CA VAL A 245 -38.74 2.37 15.99
C VAL A 245 -39.87 2.20 14.97
N TYR A 246 -40.71 3.21 14.82
CA TYR A 246 -41.87 3.14 13.94
C TYR A 246 -41.77 4.17 12.81
N LEU A 247 -41.90 3.68 11.57
CA LEU A 247 -41.90 4.49 10.36
C LEU A 247 -43.30 4.59 9.78
N GLU A 248 -43.77 5.82 9.54
CA GLU A 248 -45.06 6.08 8.93
C GLU A 248 -45.04 5.63 7.45
N PRO A 249 -46.11 4.98 6.97
CA PRO A 249 -46.21 4.61 5.56
C PRO A 249 -46.24 5.85 4.67
N ASP A 250 -45.61 5.75 3.49
CA ASP A 250 -45.53 6.80 2.46
C ASP A 250 -44.82 8.11 2.87
N THR A 251 -44.31 8.17 4.10
CA THR A 251 -43.47 9.26 4.61
C THR A 251 -42.03 9.07 4.18
N GLU A 252 -41.39 10.14 3.69
CA GLU A 252 -39.98 10.13 3.30
C GLU A 252 -39.08 10.27 4.53
N TYR A 253 -38.17 9.31 4.70
CA TYR A 253 -37.15 9.31 5.73
C TYR A 253 -35.78 9.53 5.11
N ILE A 254 -34.88 10.16 5.87
CA ILE A 254 -33.46 10.24 5.55
C ILE A 254 -32.67 9.53 6.64
N GLY A 255 -31.73 8.68 6.25
CA GLY A 255 -30.93 7.90 7.17
C GLY A 255 -29.46 7.77 6.76
N ILE A 256 -28.58 7.70 7.76
CA ILE A 256 -27.17 7.37 7.59
C ILE A 256 -27.06 5.84 7.74
N SER A 257 -26.51 5.18 6.73
CA SER A 257 -26.56 3.72 6.63
C SER A 257 -25.20 3.09 6.34
N ASP A 258 -24.95 1.93 6.94
CA ASP A 258 -23.97 0.94 6.47
C ASP A 258 -24.67 -0.16 5.66
N ASN A 259 -24.28 -0.30 4.40
CA ASN A 259 -24.88 -1.24 3.46
C ASN A 259 -24.00 -2.48 3.29
N PHE A 260 -24.60 -3.65 3.51
CA PHE A 260 -23.95 -4.94 3.34
C PHE A 260 -24.42 -5.61 2.05
N TYR A 261 -23.45 -6.16 1.32
CA TYR A 261 -23.68 -6.81 0.04
C TYR A 261 -23.44 -8.32 0.19
N GLY A 262 -24.15 -9.11 -0.59
CA GLY A 262 -23.98 -10.56 -0.61
C GLY A 262 -24.51 -11.18 -1.89
N ASN A 263 -24.29 -12.49 -2.04
CA ASN A 263 -24.81 -13.27 -3.17
C ASN A 263 -26.23 -13.82 -2.93
N GLY A 264 -26.88 -13.30 -1.88
CA GLY A 264 -28.25 -13.61 -1.49
C GLY A 264 -29.16 -12.41 -1.70
N GLY A 265 -30.45 -12.65 -1.80
CA GLY A 265 -31.51 -11.66 -1.69
C GLY A 265 -32.77 -12.34 -1.17
N TYR A 266 -33.86 -11.61 -1.04
CA TYR A 266 -35.15 -12.19 -0.74
C TYR A 266 -36.10 -11.92 -1.90
N ASP A 267 -36.82 -12.94 -2.35
CA ASP A 267 -37.89 -12.76 -3.34
C ASP A 267 -39.11 -12.06 -2.72
N ASP A 268 -40.14 -11.86 -3.54
CA ASP A 268 -41.38 -11.19 -3.17
C ASP A 268 -42.17 -11.91 -2.06
N VAL A 269 -41.79 -13.14 -1.70
CA VAL A 269 -42.38 -13.91 -0.59
C VAL A 269 -41.42 -14.07 0.58
N GLY A 270 -40.29 -13.35 0.57
CA GLY A 270 -39.31 -13.36 1.67
C GLY A 270 -38.43 -14.60 1.71
N MET A 271 -38.35 -15.38 0.62
CA MET A 271 -37.49 -16.56 0.53
C MET A 271 -36.10 -16.19 0.00
N PRO A 272 -35.02 -16.80 0.53
CA PRO A 272 -33.67 -16.56 0.05
C PRO A 272 -33.52 -16.93 -1.43
N ILE A 273 -33.14 -15.96 -2.26
CA ILE A 273 -32.71 -16.18 -3.65
C ILE A 273 -31.18 -16.07 -3.75
N ALA A 274 -30.58 -16.94 -4.55
CA ALA A 274 -29.17 -16.88 -4.88
C ALA A 274 -28.95 -16.16 -6.22
N GLY A 275 -27.89 -15.34 -6.32
CA GLY A 275 -27.37 -14.86 -7.62
C GLY A 275 -27.67 -13.41 -7.99
N GLY A 276 -27.42 -12.46 -7.09
CA GLY A 276 -27.52 -11.02 -7.39
C GLY A 276 -26.41 -10.19 -6.74
N LYS A 277 -26.11 -9.01 -7.31
CA LYS A 277 -25.30 -7.95 -6.67
C LYS A 277 -26.21 -7.08 -5.80
N ASN A 278 -26.78 -7.65 -4.75
CA ASN A 278 -27.83 -6.96 -3.99
C ASN A 278 -27.30 -6.52 -2.62
N ILE A 279 -27.82 -5.39 -2.15
CA ILE A 279 -27.78 -5.07 -0.72
C ILE A 279 -28.62 -6.13 -0.02
N THR A 280 -28.01 -6.85 0.91
CA THR A 280 -28.69 -7.85 1.74
C THR A 280 -29.20 -7.24 3.04
N GLN A 281 -28.49 -6.23 3.53
CA GLN A 281 -28.78 -5.60 4.82
C GLN A 281 -28.37 -4.13 4.86
N ILE A 282 -29.21 -3.32 5.50
CA ILE A 282 -29.01 -1.90 5.76
C ILE A 282 -29.01 -1.70 7.28
N PHE A 283 -27.90 -1.23 7.82
CA PHE A 283 -27.81 -0.78 9.21
C PHE A 283 -27.90 0.73 9.25
N LEU A 284 -28.99 1.26 9.78
CA LEU A 284 -29.03 2.68 10.12
C LEU A 284 -28.22 2.92 11.38
N CYS A 285 -27.08 3.60 11.24
CA CYS A 285 -26.14 3.76 12.33
C CYS A 285 -25.41 5.09 12.25
N ASN A 286 -24.69 5.40 13.33
CA ASN A 286 -23.91 6.61 13.40
C ASN A 286 -22.86 6.67 12.27
N ASN A 287 -22.43 7.89 11.95
CA ASN A 287 -21.46 8.15 10.90
C ASN A 287 -20.04 7.68 11.26
N TYR A 288 -19.33 7.09 10.30
CA TYR A 288 -17.90 6.72 10.39
C TYR A 288 -16.90 7.80 9.93
N PHE A 289 -17.26 8.67 8.99
CA PHE A 289 -16.33 9.57 8.27
C PHE A 289 -16.48 11.06 8.60
N TYR A 290 -17.42 11.44 9.47
CA TYR A 290 -17.61 12.84 9.87
C TYR A 290 -16.97 13.17 11.23
N ASP A 291 -16.48 12.17 11.96
CA ASP A 291 -15.93 12.39 13.30
C ASP A 291 -14.40 12.45 13.29
N LYS A 292 -13.83 13.27 14.18
CA LYS A 292 -12.40 13.21 14.48
C LYS A 292 -12.17 11.92 15.27
N VAL A 293 -11.47 10.98 14.65
CA VAL A 293 -11.11 9.70 15.25
C VAL A 293 -9.74 9.83 15.91
N SER A 294 -9.60 9.41 17.17
CA SER A 294 -8.29 9.07 17.73
C SER A 294 -8.21 7.57 17.96
N LEU A 295 -7.05 6.98 17.66
CA LEU A 295 -6.81 5.56 17.77
C LEU A 295 -6.15 5.26 19.12
N GLU A 296 -6.68 4.30 19.86
CA GLU A 296 -6.07 3.76 21.08
C GLU A 296 -5.68 2.29 20.89
N ILE A 297 -4.40 1.99 21.05
CA ILE A 297 -3.85 0.63 21.04
C ILE A 297 -4.36 -0.13 22.27
N ILE A 298 -4.99 -1.27 22.03
CA ILE A 298 -5.48 -2.13 23.12
C ILE A 298 -4.32 -2.95 23.69
N LYS A 299 -4.02 -2.73 24.98
CA LYS A 299 -2.88 -3.30 25.70
C LYS A 299 -2.77 -4.83 25.61
N ASP A 300 -3.90 -5.54 25.62
CA ASP A 300 -3.95 -7.01 25.64
C ASP A 300 -4.17 -7.64 24.24
N LEU A 301 -4.37 -6.80 23.22
CA LEU A 301 -4.59 -7.21 21.83
C LEU A 301 -3.74 -6.32 20.89
N PRO A 302 -2.41 -6.53 20.85
CA PRO A 302 -1.53 -5.77 19.96
C PRO A 302 -2.02 -5.86 18.51
N GLY A 303 -2.31 -4.71 17.90
CA GLY A 303 -2.87 -4.63 16.54
C GLY A 303 -4.38 -4.28 16.47
N PHE A 304 -5.09 -4.25 17.60
CA PHE A 304 -6.45 -3.70 17.65
C PHE A 304 -6.42 -2.25 18.15
N GLU A 305 -7.08 -1.36 17.40
CA GLU A 305 -7.18 0.07 17.68
C GLU A 305 -8.63 0.43 18.05
N ASN A 306 -8.82 1.07 19.20
CA ASN A 306 -10.10 1.68 19.60
C ASN A 306 -10.26 3.03 18.91
N ILE A 307 -11.40 3.22 18.26
CA ILE A 307 -11.79 4.50 17.64
C ILE A 307 -12.51 5.35 18.68
N ILE A 308 -11.86 6.42 19.15
CA ILE A 308 -12.51 7.44 19.98
C ILE A 308 -13.08 8.52 19.08
N ARG A 309 -14.34 8.84 19.29
CA ARG A 309 -15.18 9.74 18.52
C ARG A 309 -15.38 11.05 19.30
N HIS A 310 -15.08 12.20 18.71
CA HIS A 310 -14.88 13.47 19.43
C HIS A 310 -15.90 14.59 19.10
N GLN A 311 -16.99 14.36 18.34
CA GLN A 311 -17.90 15.46 17.93
C GLN A 311 -19.43 15.22 17.93
N ASP A 312 -20.16 16.33 17.68
CA ASP A 312 -21.62 16.48 17.69
C ASP A 312 -22.32 16.02 16.38
N PHE A 313 -22.35 14.72 16.13
CA PHE A 313 -23.07 14.15 14.98
C PHE A 313 -24.60 14.18 15.13
N PRO A 314 -25.38 14.28 14.04
CA PRO A 314 -26.84 14.16 14.11
C PRO A 314 -27.26 12.71 14.38
N PHE A 315 -28.46 12.50 14.89
CA PHE A 315 -29.03 11.15 14.92
C PHE A 315 -29.19 10.62 13.49
N TRP A 316 -29.03 9.31 13.31
CA TRP A 316 -28.86 8.69 11.99
C TRP A 316 -30.17 8.38 11.26
N LEU A 317 -31.34 8.77 11.79
CA LEU A 317 -32.63 8.56 11.14
C LEU A 317 -33.64 9.66 11.50
N TYR A 318 -34.14 10.36 10.50
CA TYR A 318 -35.19 11.38 10.67
C TYR A 318 -36.25 11.29 9.56
N LYS A 319 -37.44 11.83 9.82
CA LYS A 319 -38.33 12.25 8.74
C LYS A 319 -37.62 13.33 7.92
N TYR A 320 -37.60 13.21 6.59
CA TYR A 320 -36.89 14.16 5.75
C TYR A 320 -37.49 15.57 5.82
N GLU A 321 -38.80 15.68 6.08
CA GLU A 321 -39.46 16.97 6.33
C GLU A 321 -38.91 17.69 7.57
N ASP A 322 -38.62 16.97 8.65
CA ASP A 322 -38.03 17.56 9.86
C ASP A 322 -36.64 18.11 9.57
N VAL A 323 -35.85 17.41 8.75
CA VAL A 323 -34.52 17.87 8.33
C VAL A 323 -34.62 19.10 7.43
N LYS A 324 -35.59 19.16 6.50
CA LYS A 324 -35.82 20.36 5.66
C LYS A 324 -36.21 21.60 6.46
N ASN A 325 -36.91 21.41 7.58
CA ASN A 325 -37.36 22.49 8.44
C ASN A 325 -36.31 22.94 9.46
N ASP A 326 -35.15 22.27 9.52
CA ASP A 326 -34.01 22.60 10.36
C ASP A 326 -32.76 22.84 9.49
N PRO A 327 -32.44 24.11 9.16
CA PRO A 327 -31.31 24.44 8.30
C PRO A 327 -29.95 23.94 8.81
N GLU A 328 -29.75 23.86 10.13
CA GLU A 328 -28.50 23.39 10.72
C GLU A 328 -28.37 21.87 10.56
N LEU A 329 -29.46 21.14 10.80
CA LEU A 329 -29.51 19.69 10.59
C LEU A 329 -29.37 19.33 9.10
N MET A 330 -30.03 20.08 8.21
CA MET A 330 -29.88 19.91 6.76
C MET A 330 -28.43 20.08 6.34
N GLN A 331 -27.76 21.15 6.78
CA GLN A 331 -26.36 21.39 6.46
C GLN A 331 -25.45 20.25 6.93
N LYS A 332 -25.69 19.69 8.12
CA LYS A 332 -24.95 18.50 8.61
C LYS A 332 -25.16 17.30 7.67
N TYR A 333 -26.40 17.00 7.27
CA TYR A 333 -26.68 15.90 6.34
C TYR A 333 -26.09 16.13 4.93
N GLU A 334 -26.07 17.36 4.43
CA GLU A 334 -25.44 17.71 3.15
C GLU A 334 -23.92 17.49 3.19
N GLN A 335 -23.26 17.92 4.28
CA GLN A 335 -21.83 17.69 4.47
C GLN A 335 -21.49 16.19 4.56
N ILE A 336 -22.28 15.43 5.32
CA ILE A 336 -22.12 13.97 5.43
C ILE A 336 -22.31 13.31 4.05
N SER A 337 -23.35 13.70 3.32
CA SER A 337 -23.64 13.20 1.98
C SER A 337 -22.48 13.49 1.03
N ARG A 338 -21.93 14.71 1.05
CA ARG A 338 -20.77 15.09 0.24
C ARG A 338 -19.53 14.26 0.57
N ALA A 339 -19.24 14.08 1.86
CA ALA A 339 -18.11 13.25 2.29
C ALA A 339 -18.28 11.79 1.84
N TYR A 340 -19.47 11.21 1.98
CA TYR A 340 -19.75 9.84 1.55
C TYR A 340 -19.67 9.69 0.03
N HIS A 341 -20.16 10.68 -0.71
CA HIS A 341 -20.06 10.73 -2.16
C HIS A 341 -18.59 10.69 -2.60
N ILE A 342 -17.74 11.56 -2.03
CA ILE A 342 -16.30 11.60 -2.34
C ILE A 342 -15.66 10.27 -1.98
N ASN A 343 -15.81 9.81 -0.74
CA ASN A 343 -15.23 8.55 -0.27
C ASN A 343 -15.63 7.37 -1.16
N SER A 344 -16.90 7.24 -1.53
CA SER A 344 -17.39 6.15 -2.40
C SER A 344 -16.71 6.07 -3.77
N ARG A 345 -15.98 7.11 -4.17
CA ARG A 345 -15.29 7.30 -5.44
C ARG A 345 -13.79 7.59 -5.25
N SER A 346 -13.26 7.27 -4.08
CA SER A 346 -11.86 7.51 -3.73
C SER A 346 -11.01 6.27 -3.88
N PHE A 347 -9.80 6.48 -4.40
CA PHE A 347 -8.79 5.46 -4.64
C PHE A 347 -7.48 5.79 -3.91
N GLY A 348 -6.75 4.76 -3.49
CA GLY A 348 -5.46 4.93 -2.83
C GLY A 348 -4.35 5.12 -3.86
N VAL A 349 -3.71 6.29 -3.84
CA VAL A 349 -2.59 6.62 -4.73
C VAL A 349 -1.30 6.71 -3.92
N MET A 350 -0.22 6.18 -4.49
CA MET A 350 1.13 6.29 -3.97
C MET A 350 2.01 6.92 -5.04
N THR A 351 2.73 7.98 -4.68
CA THR A 351 3.69 8.57 -5.62
C THR A 351 4.95 7.71 -5.69
N THR A 352 5.63 7.75 -6.83
CA THR A 352 6.98 7.22 -6.98
C THR A 352 7.71 7.98 -8.09
N ASN A 353 9.02 8.04 -7.99
CA ASN A 353 9.97 8.57 -8.96
C ASN A 353 10.87 7.47 -9.52
N ASP A 354 10.82 6.26 -8.94
CA ASP A 354 11.60 5.12 -9.36
C ASP A 354 10.94 3.81 -8.89
N ILE A 355 10.44 3.03 -9.85
CA ILE A 355 9.80 1.74 -9.55
C ILE A 355 10.77 0.73 -8.91
N SER A 356 12.07 0.84 -9.16
CA SER A 356 13.09 -0.06 -8.58
C SER A 356 13.24 0.11 -7.07
N GLY A 357 12.75 1.22 -6.52
CA GLY A 357 12.70 1.49 -5.09
C GLY A 357 11.53 0.84 -4.38
N ILE A 358 10.49 0.41 -5.11
CA ILE A 358 9.39 -0.32 -4.50
C ILE A 358 9.94 -1.70 -4.12
N THR A 359 10.06 -1.98 -2.82
CA THR A 359 10.71 -3.20 -2.32
C THR A 359 10.16 -4.47 -2.98
N ALA A 360 8.84 -4.56 -3.12
CA ALA A 360 8.20 -5.70 -3.79
C ALA A 360 8.65 -5.86 -5.25
N PHE A 361 8.91 -4.77 -5.98
CA PHE A 361 9.47 -4.81 -7.33
C PHE A 361 10.95 -5.17 -7.30
N ASN A 362 11.72 -4.55 -6.39
CA ASN A 362 13.16 -4.78 -6.22
C ASN A 362 13.51 -6.26 -6.01
N VAL A 363 12.69 -6.97 -5.22
CA VAL A 363 12.86 -8.40 -4.93
C VAL A 363 12.16 -9.33 -5.93
N GLY A 364 11.50 -8.79 -6.97
CA GLY A 364 10.87 -9.54 -8.05
C GLY A 364 9.46 -10.08 -7.76
N ASN A 365 8.78 -9.60 -6.72
CA ASN A 365 7.41 -10.00 -6.37
C ASN A 365 6.34 -9.19 -7.09
N MET A 366 6.60 -7.91 -7.34
CA MET A 366 5.77 -7.06 -8.18
C MET A 366 6.31 -7.10 -9.61
N TYR A 367 5.44 -7.33 -10.59
CA TYR A 367 5.82 -7.42 -11.99
C TYR A 367 4.71 -6.88 -12.89
N MET A 368 5.09 -6.38 -14.07
CA MET A 368 4.11 -5.91 -15.06
C MET A 368 3.38 -7.11 -15.68
N LYS A 369 2.04 -7.09 -15.59
CA LYS A 369 1.17 -8.09 -16.19
C LYS A 369 0.76 -7.70 -17.61
N GLU A 370 0.41 -6.43 -17.80
CA GLU A 370 0.01 -5.83 -19.07
C GLU A 370 0.59 -4.42 -19.18
N GLY A 371 0.83 -3.95 -20.41
CA GLY A 371 1.42 -2.64 -20.65
C GLY A 371 2.90 -2.58 -20.24
N ARG A 372 3.30 -1.46 -19.64
CA ARG A 372 4.69 -1.19 -19.25
C ARG A 372 4.78 -0.45 -17.91
N ALA A 373 5.96 -0.46 -17.32
CA ALA A 373 6.26 0.45 -16.22
C ALA A 373 6.31 1.90 -16.71
N ILE A 374 6.13 2.84 -15.79
CA ILE A 374 6.41 4.26 -16.01
C ILE A 374 7.90 4.42 -16.28
N SER A 375 8.27 5.21 -17.29
CA SER A 375 9.67 5.41 -17.68
C SER A 375 10.34 6.53 -16.88
N ASP A 376 11.67 6.56 -16.88
CA ASP A 376 12.46 7.61 -16.25
C ASP A 376 12.13 9.00 -16.83
N GLU A 377 11.85 9.10 -18.13
CA GLU A 377 11.42 10.35 -18.77
C GLU A 377 10.04 10.81 -18.28
N GLU A 378 9.11 9.88 -18.05
CA GLU A 378 7.78 10.17 -17.52
C GLU A 378 7.86 10.63 -16.06
N PHE A 379 8.71 9.99 -15.25
CA PHE A 379 9.02 10.46 -13.91
C PHE A 379 9.65 11.86 -13.92
N ALA A 380 10.66 12.07 -14.79
CA ALA A 380 11.38 13.34 -14.86
C ALA A 380 10.49 14.50 -15.33
N SER A 381 9.57 14.24 -16.27
CA SER A 381 8.64 15.23 -16.83
C SER A 381 7.36 15.44 -16.02
N GLY A 382 7.03 14.54 -15.10
CA GLY A 382 5.75 14.58 -14.38
C GLY A 382 4.57 14.19 -15.26
N ALA A 383 4.76 13.25 -16.17
CA ALA A 383 3.69 12.80 -17.06
C ALA A 383 2.48 12.30 -16.26
N LYS A 384 1.26 12.66 -16.68
CA LYS A 384 0.01 12.19 -16.06
C LYS A 384 -0.32 10.77 -16.53
N VAL A 385 0.47 9.81 -16.04
CA VAL A 385 0.34 8.37 -16.31
C VAL A 385 0.26 7.61 -15.00
N CYS A 386 -0.36 6.44 -15.01
CA CYS A 386 -0.45 5.61 -13.81
C CYS A 386 -0.22 4.12 -14.10
N MET A 387 0.22 3.41 -13.06
CA MET A 387 0.20 1.95 -13.02
C MET A 387 -0.80 1.50 -11.97
N ILE A 388 -1.63 0.52 -12.32
CA ILE A 388 -2.69 0.02 -11.44
C ILE A 388 -2.49 -1.44 -11.11
N ASN A 389 -2.82 -1.83 -9.88
CA ASN A 389 -2.83 -3.23 -9.50
C ASN A 389 -3.89 -4.00 -10.30
N ARG A 390 -3.59 -5.25 -10.69
CA ARG A 390 -4.48 -6.14 -11.42
C ARG A 390 -5.83 -6.36 -10.74
N ALA A 391 -5.87 -6.55 -9.43
CA ALA A 391 -7.10 -6.78 -8.69
C ALA A 391 -8.03 -5.56 -8.78
N LEU A 392 -7.47 -4.35 -8.61
CA LEU A 392 -8.20 -3.10 -8.80
C LEU A 392 -8.66 -2.91 -10.24
N ALA A 393 -7.79 -3.16 -11.22
CA ALA A 393 -8.13 -3.06 -12.64
C ALA A 393 -9.34 -3.95 -12.99
N ILE A 394 -9.38 -5.18 -12.46
CA ILE A 394 -10.51 -6.10 -12.66
C ILE A 394 -11.76 -5.58 -11.95
N ALA A 395 -11.64 -5.15 -10.69
CA ALA A 395 -12.78 -4.67 -9.91
C ALA A 395 -13.45 -3.44 -10.56
N GLN A 396 -12.65 -2.58 -11.19
CA GLN A 396 -13.12 -1.38 -11.89
C GLN A 396 -13.43 -1.59 -13.37
N GLY A 397 -12.99 -2.70 -13.96
CA GLY A 397 -13.03 -2.90 -15.41
C GLY A 397 -12.08 -1.98 -16.19
N TRP A 398 -11.04 -1.44 -15.54
CA TRP A 398 -10.05 -0.57 -16.16
C TRP A 398 -9.00 -1.32 -16.98
N LYS A 399 -8.49 -0.68 -18.04
CA LYS A 399 -7.55 -1.27 -18.99
C LYS A 399 -6.41 -0.31 -19.33
N VAL A 400 -5.29 -0.85 -19.83
CA VAL A 400 -4.20 -0.04 -20.38
C VAL A 400 -4.72 0.86 -21.52
N GLY A 401 -4.28 2.12 -21.54
CA GLY A 401 -4.72 3.18 -22.45
C GLY A 401 -6.00 3.90 -22.02
N GLN A 402 -6.68 3.43 -20.97
CA GLN A 402 -7.81 4.15 -20.39
C GLN A 402 -7.32 5.37 -19.63
N LYS A 403 -8.12 6.44 -19.67
CA LYS A 403 -7.86 7.67 -18.94
C LYS A 403 -8.85 7.83 -17.79
N ILE A 404 -8.34 8.30 -16.66
CA ILE A 404 -9.11 8.43 -15.42
C ILE A 404 -8.83 9.82 -14.83
N ASP A 405 -9.89 10.59 -14.60
CA ASP A 405 -9.80 11.87 -13.93
C ASP A 405 -9.71 11.66 -12.42
N PHE A 406 -8.69 12.26 -11.81
CA PHE A 406 -8.47 12.28 -10.37
C PHE A 406 -8.46 13.70 -9.82
N SER A 407 -9.01 13.88 -8.63
CA SER A 407 -8.78 15.03 -7.74
C SER A 407 -8.15 14.53 -6.44
N PHE A 408 -7.00 15.08 -6.08
CA PHE A 408 -6.17 14.56 -5.00
C PHE A 408 -6.38 15.32 -3.70
N TYR A 409 -6.41 14.59 -2.59
CA TYR A 409 -6.54 15.13 -1.25
C TYR A 409 -5.66 14.36 -0.26
N ASP A 410 -5.31 15.03 0.84
CA ASP A 410 -4.57 14.41 1.93
C ASP A 410 -5.52 13.65 2.88
N TYR A 411 -5.07 12.51 3.39
CA TYR A 411 -5.79 11.79 4.43
C TYR A 411 -4.79 11.20 5.44
N GLU A 412 -4.99 11.55 6.70
CA GLU A 412 -4.00 11.34 7.79
C GLU A 412 -3.84 9.87 8.21
N TYR A 413 -4.66 8.93 7.72
CA TYR A 413 -4.66 7.54 8.16
C TYR A 413 -3.70 6.66 7.36
N PHE A 414 -2.61 6.23 7.99
CA PHE A 414 -1.60 5.35 7.42
C PHE A 414 -1.41 4.08 8.26
N ALA A 415 -1.93 2.95 7.81
CA ALA A 415 -1.55 1.64 8.35
C ALA A 415 -0.29 1.12 7.63
N ASN A 416 0.74 0.73 8.41
CA ASN A 416 2.02 0.22 7.90
C ASN A 416 1.91 -1.16 7.26
N THR A 417 1.00 -1.99 7.76
CA THR A 417 0.71 -3.33 7.24
C THR A 417 -0.79 -3.41 6.97
N SER A 418 -1.16 -3.30 5.70
CA SER A 418 -2.54 -3.54 5.29
C SER A 418 -2.57 -4.16 3.92
N ASP A 419 -3.47 -5.10 3.72
CA ASP A 419 -3.77 -5.62 2.39
C ASP A 419 -4.49 -4.58 1.51
N GLU A 420 -4.92 -3.45 2.09
CA GLU A 420 -5.82 -2.48 1.47
C GLU A 420 -5.56 -1.03 1.91
N LEU A 421 -5.54 -0.10 0.95
CA LEU A 421 -5.57 1.34 1.22
C LEU A 421 -7.01 1.81 1.46
N LYS A 422 -7.21 2.60 2.51
CA LYS A 422 -8.53 3.15 2.88
C LYS A 422 -8.48 4.68 2.87
N PRO A 423 -8.38 5.32 1.69
CA PRO A 423 -8.39 6.78 1.61
C PRO A 423 -9.67 7.32 2.23
N CYS A 424 -9.56 8.32 3.10
CA CYS A 424 -10.70 8.76 3.89
C CYS A 424 -10.80 10.28 3.80
N TYR A 425 -11.77 10.77 3.04
CA TYR A 425 -12.04 12.18 2.93
C TYR A 425 -12.81 12.66 4.18
N MET A 426 -12.11 13.43 5.01
CA MET A 426 -12.60 13.91 6.32
C MET A 426 -12.99 15.39 6.31
N PHE A 427 -12.71 16.11 5.22
CA PHE A 427 -13.02 17.53 5.13
C PHE A 427 -14.52 17.75 4.93
N THR A 428 -15.04 18.78 5.58
CA THR A 428 -16.35 19.34 5.28
C THR A 428 -16.19 20.50 4.30
N SER A 429 -17.28 20.92 3.65
CA SER A 429 -17.27 22.02 2.66
C SER A 429 -16.54 23.28 3.17
N PRO A 430 -15.71 23.94 2.34
CA PRO A 430 -15.42 23.64 0.93
C PRO A 430 -14.52 22.42 0.75
N ASP A 431 -14.49 21.87 -0.47
CA ASP A 431 -13.61 20.73 -0.71
C ASP A 431 -12.12 21.11 -0.68
N HIS A 432 -11.29 20.22 -0.13
CA HIS A 432 -9.85 20.40 0.04
C HIS A 432 -9.06 19.50 -0.91
N PHE A 433 -9.28 19.66 -2.22
CA PHE A 433 -8.44 19.05 -3.24
C PHE A 433 -7.25 19.96 -3.53
N PHE A 434 -6.04 19.42 -3.46
CA PHE A 434 -4.83 20.18 -3.75
C PHE A 434 -4.45 20.13 -5.24
N ASP A 435 -4.79 19.07 -5.96
CA ASP A 435 -4.50 18.94 -7.39
C ASP A 435 -5.56 18.11 -8.13
N SER A 436 -5.53 18.14 -9.47
CA SER A 436 -6.35 17.27 -10.31
C SER A 436 -5.73 17.00 -11.68
N GLY A 437 -6.15 15.92 -12.32
CA GLY A 437 -5.73 15.62 -13.67
C GLY A 437 -6.28 14.34 -14.24
N GLU A 438 -6.23 14.25 -15.57
CA GLU A 438 -6.54 13.05 -16.32
C GLU A 438 -5.27 12.19 -16.43
N TYR A 439 -5.30 10.96 -15.89
CA TYR A 439 -4.17 10.03 -15.89
C TYR A 439 -4.42 8.85 -16.82
N GLU A 440 -3.49 8.58 -17.73
CA GLU A 440 -3.54 7.40 -18.60
C GLU A 440 -2.94 6.16 -17.91
N VAL A 441 -3.68 5.05 -17.89
CA VAL A 441 -3.19 3.76 -17.42
C VAL A 441 -2.17 3.20 -18.41
N VAL A 442 -0.87 3.28 -18.10
CA VAL A 442 0.20 2.76 -18.98
C VAL A 442 0.58 1.31 -18.66
N GLY A 443 0.20 0.83 -17.48
CA GLY A 443 0.57 -0.49 -17.00
C GLY A 443 -0.39 -1.05 -15.96
N ILE A 444 -0.60 -2.36 -16.04
CA ILE A 444 -1.27 -3.14 -14.99
C ILE A 444 -0.23 -4.08 -14.40
N TYR A 445 0.05 -3.93 -13.11
CA TYR A 445 1.00 -4.78 -12.40
C TYR A 445 0.28 -5.83 -11.55
N ASP A 446 0.99 -6.90 -11.22
CA ASP A 446 0.51 -7.94 -10.32
C ASP A 446 1.57 -8.24 -9.27
N VAL A 447 1.14 -8.77 -8.12
CA VAL A 447 2.00 -9.02 -6.97
C VAL A 447 1.88 -10.49 -6.58
N ARG A 448 3.02 -11.16 -6.40
CA ARG A 448 3.06 -12.50 -5.82
C ARG A 448 2.98 -12.38 -4.30
N PRO A 449 2.08 -13.12 -3.62
CA PRO A 449 2.03 -13.11 -2.17
C PRO A 449 3.40 -13.51 -1.60
N MET A 450 3.92 -12.68 -0.70
CA MET A 450 5.10 -13.00 0.09
C MET A 450 4.83 -12.58 1.52
N THR A 451 5.13 -13.47 2.46
CA THR A 451 5.04 -13.19 3.90
C THR A 451 6.35 -12.59 4.39
N GLY A 452 6.25 -11.60 5.29
CA GLY A 452 7.40 -11.07 6.02
C GLY A 452 8.16 -12.16 6.78
N SER A 453 9.43 -11.91 7.04
CA SER A 453 10.29 -12.78 7.85
C SER A 453 11.36 -11.95 8.55
N SER A 454 12.21 -12.55 9.38
CA SER A 454 13.31 -11.82 10.03
C SER A 454 14.29 -11.16 9.06
N THR A 455 14.31 -11.56 7.79
CA THR A 455 15.14 -10.95 6.73
C THR A 455 14.34 -10.15 5.70
N ILE A 456 13.03 -9.98 5.93
CA ILE A 456 12.10 -9.36 4.99
C ILE A 456 11.08 -8.54 5.79
N SER A 457 11.19 -7.22 5.73
CA SER A 457 10.25 -6.28 6.38
C SER A 457 8.87 -6.41 5.73
N GLU A 458 7.87 -6.74 6.55
CA GLU A 458 6.48 -6.93 6.12
C GLU A 458 5.87 -5.65 5.56
N ALA A 459 6.08 -4.52 6.23
CA ALA A 459 5.61 -3.21 5.78
C ALA A 459 6.24 -2.81 4.44
N ALA A 460 7.52 -3.13 4.23
CA ALA A 460 8.26 -2.77 3.02
C ALA A 460 7.76 -3.52 1.77
N ILE A 461 7.40 -4.79 1.91
CA ILE A 461 6.94 -5.63 0.79
C ILE A 461 5.43 -5.58 0.59
N SER A 462 4.68 -4.99 1.52
CA SER A 462 3.24 -4.85 1.44
C SER A 462 2.88 -3.90 0.30
N VAL A 463 2.20 -4.43 -0.71
CA VAL A 463 1.61 -3.65 -1.82
C VAL A 463 0.12 -3.94 -1.84
N PRO A 464 -0.71 -3.09 -1.23
CA PRO A 464 -2.15 -3.27 -1.19
C PRO A 464 -2.76 -3.49 -2.58
N TRP A 465 -3.80 -4.32 -2.64
CA TRP A 465 -4.44 -4.72 -3.91
C TRP A 465 -5.06 -3.56 -4.68
N ASN A 466 -5.31 -2.43 -4.01
CA ASN A 466 -5.92 -1.22 -4.55
C ASN A 466 -4.96 -0.02 -4.65
N THR A 467 -3.66 -0.27 -4.66
CA THR A 467 -2.65 0.79 -4.87
C THR A 467 -2.59 1.21 -6.35
N ILE A 468 -2.56 2.52 -6.58
CA ILE A 468 -2.26 3.15 -7.86
C ILE A 468 -0.93 3.90 -7.73
N TYR A 469 0.00 3.67 -8.65
CA TYR A 469 1.27 4.42 -8.70
C TYR A 469 1.22 5.52 -9.75
N ILE A 470 1.66 6.72 -9.37
CA ILE A 470 1.81 7.88 -10.28
C ILE A 470 3.17 8.56 -10.10
N PRO A 471 3.67 9.32 -11.10
CA PRO A 471 4.85 10.16 -10.94
C PRO A 471 4.60 11.26 -9.90
N GLU A 472 5.54 11.47 -8.98
CA GLU A 472 5.38 12.52 -7.96
C GLU A 472 5.27 13.91 -8.59
N LYS A 473 6.12 14.21 -9.58
CA LYS A 473 6.11 15.48 -10.31
C LYS A 473 4.85 15.73 -11.14
N SER A 474 3.95 14.74 -11.26
CA SER A 474 2.64 14.97 -11.90
C SER A 474 1.70 15.79 -11.02
N LEU A 475 2.04 15.97 -9.73
CA LEU A 475 1.33 16.79 -8.77
C LEU A 475 2.12 18.09 -8.53
N GLU A 476 1.55 19.23 -8.90
CA GLU A 476 2.16 20.55 -8.79
C GLU A 476 1.97 21.16 -7.39
N ASN A 477 0.86 20.84 -6.72
CA ASN A 477 0.46 21.47 -5.46
C ASN A 477 0.38 20.46 -4.29
N ALA A 478 1.11 19.34 -4.39
CA ALA A 478 1.15 18.33 -3.34
C ALA A 478 1.73 18.88 -2.02
N PRO A 479 1.30 18.36 -0.86
CA PRO A 479 1.94 18.62 0.42
C PRO A 479 3.46 18.38 0.39
N ALA A 480 4.20 19.18 1.16
CA ALA A 480 5.65 19.15 1.18
C ALA A 480 6.18 17.81 1.68
N GLU A 481 7.40 17.45 1.26
CA GLU A 481 8.05 16.19 1.70
C GLU A 481 8.25 16.14 3.23
N GLU A 482 8.53 17.28 3.85
CA GLU A 482 8.74 17.39 5.30
C GLU A 482 7.49 17.09 6.15
N ASP A 483 6.30 17.22 5.56
CA ASP A 483 5.02 16.88 6.20
C ASP A 483 4.69 15.38 6.07
N ARG A 484 5.48 14.61 5.31
CA ARG A 484 5.21 13.19 5.07
C ARG A 484 5.62 12.34 6.27
N PRO A 485 4.86 11.28 6.57
CA PRO A 485 5.27 10.33 7.57
C PRO A 485 6.44 9.46 7.09
N VAL A 486 7.35 9.16 8.00
CA VAL A 486 8.44 8.20 7.80
C VAL A 486 8.00 6.82 8.26
N THR A 487 8.13 5.85 7.35
CA THR A 487 7.77 4.44 7.56
C THR A 487 8.41 3.55 6.49
N GLY A 488 8.56 2.25 6.78
CA GLY A 488 9.15 1.28 5.86
C GLY A 488 8.36 1.08 4.56
N ALA A 489 7.08 1.44 4.53
CA ALA A 489 6.27 1.39 3.31
C ALA A 489 6.52 2.57 2.35
N LEU A 490 7.05 3.70 2.85
CA LEU A 490 7.21 4.94 2.06
C LEU A 490 8.67 5.31 1.79
N LEU A 491 9.58 5.01 2.72
CA LEU A 491 10.97 5.37 2.61
C LEU A 491 11.80 4.25 1.97
N THR A 492 12.55 4.62 0.94
CA THR A 492 13.59 3.77 0.36
C THR A 492 14.90 4.55 0.25
N ILE A 493 16.00 3.92 0.65
CA ILE A 493 17.34 4.50 0.58
C ILE A 493 18.18 3.60 -0.32
N TRP A 494 18.78 4.13 -1.37
CA TRP A 494 19.68 3.38 -2.25
C TRP A 494 21.10 3.51 -1.72
N LEU A 495 21.76 2.37 -1.53
CA LEU A 495 23.13 2.30 -1.10
C LEU A 495 24.05 1.92 -2.26
N GLU A 496 25.31 2.33 -2.16
CA GLU A 496 26.39 1.72 -2.93
C GLU A 496 26.47 0.23 -2.63
N ASN A 497 26.64 -0.60 -3.66
CA ASN A 497 26.73 -2.05 -3.48
C ASN A 497 27.98 -2.40 -2.64
N GLY A 498 27.81 -3.32 -1.70
CA GLY A 498 28.88 -3.70 -0.76
C GLY A 498 29.18 -2.67 0.33
N LYS A 499 28.30 -1.67 0.53
CA LYS A 499 28.45 -0.65 1.60
C LYS A 499 27.43 -0.77 2.73
N ILE A 500 26.81 -1.94 2.91
CA ILE A 500 25.84 -2.19 3.99
C ILE A 500 26.51 -2.04 5.36
N GLU A 501 27.64 -2.70 5.59
CA GLU A 501 28.35 -2.68 6.89
C GLU A 501 28.86 -1.27 7.24
N PRO A 502 29.55 -0.53 6.34
CA PRO A 502 29.92 0.86 6.60
C PRO A 502 28.72 1.77 6.91
N PHE A 503 27.57 1.53 6.29
CA PHE A 503 26.36 2.28 6.57
C PHE A 503 25.83 1.98 7.98
N ILE A 504 25.75 0.70 8.37
CA ILE A 504 25.31 0.29 9.72
C ILE A 504 26.24 0.86 10.80
N GLU A 505 27.56 0.77 10.61
CA GLU A 505 28.54 1.33 11.56
C GLU A 505 28.32 2.84 11.75
N ARG A 506 28.13 3.57 10.65
CA ARG A 506 27.86 5.01 10.72
C ARG A 506 26.55 5.34 11.43
N MET A 507 25.47 4.60 11.17
CA MET A 507 24.19 4.81 11.86
C MET A 507 24.30 4.53 13.36
N SER A 508 25.11 3.52 13.75
CA SER A 508 25.40 3.24 15.15
C SER A 508 26.24 4.32 15.82
N GLU A 509 27.25 4.87 15.14
CA GLU A 509 28.05 5.99 15.65
C GLU A 509 27.22 7.26 15.90
N LEU A 510 26.23 7.50 15.04
CA LEU A 510 25.27 8.60 15.19
C LEU A 510 24.20 8.31 16.25
N GLY A 511 24.16 7.09 16.80
CA GLY A 511 23.14 6.64 17.74
C GLY A 511 21.75 6.51 17.12
N ILE A 512 21.64 6.41 15.79
CA ILE A 512 20.36 6.27 15.08
C ILE A 512 19.79 4.86 15.28
N THR A 513 20.68 3.87 15.35
CA THR A 513 20.35 2.47 15.68
C THR A 513 20.64 2.18 17.15
N GLY A 514 19.96 1.16 17.70
CA GLY A 514 20.08 0.75 19.09
C GLY A 514 18.92 1.30 19.93
N ALA A 515 18.29 0.43 20.71
CA ALA A 515 17.14 0.78 21.54
C ALA A 515 17.49 1.89 22.54
N LYS A 516 16.69 2.95 22.55
CA LYS A 516 16.77 4.08 23.47
C LYS A 516 15.40 4.33 24.07
N GLN A 517 15.37 4.53 25.38
CA GLN A 517 14.15 4.87 26.07
C GLN A 517 13.85 6.36 25.86
N GLY A 518 12.59 6.70 25.55
CA GLY A 518 12.19 8.08 25.26
C GLY A 518 12.59 8.59 23.87
N ASP A 519 13.07 7.74 22.97
CA ASP A 519 13.49 8.11 21.61
C ASP A 519 13.17 6.97 20.62
N TYR A 520 13.25 7.25 19.32
CA TYR A 520 13.08 6.24 18.28
C TYR A 520 14.39 5.50 17.97
N GLU A 521 14.32 4.17 17.85
CA GLU A 521 15.34 3.33 17.21
C GLU A 521 14.99 3.16 15.74
N ALA A 522 15.90 3.55 14.84
CA ALA A 522 15.80 3.14 13.44
C ALA A 522 16.31 1.71 13.27
N ARG A 523 15.48 0.86 12.66
CA ARG A 523 15.86 -0.48 12.22
C ARG A 523 15.86 -0.53 10.70
N PHE A 524 16.99 -0.98 10.14
CA PHE A 524 17.15 -1.08 8.70
C PHE A 524 17.05 -2.54 8.24
N THR A 525 16.26 -2.76 7.20
CA THR A 525 16.26 -4.01 6.43
C THR A 525 16.87 -3.75 5.05
N PHE A 526 17.84 -4.57 4.65
CA PHE A 526 18.59 -4.40 3.41
C PHE A 526 18.20 -5.44 2.37
N TYR A 527 18.07 -5.00 1.13
CA TYR A 527 17.81 -5.84 -0.03
C TYR A 527 18.87 -5.52 -1.09
N ASP A 528 19.80 -6.45 -1.31
CA ASP A 528 20.95 -6.27 -2.21
C ASP A 528 20.89 -7.18 -3.45
N GLN A 529 19.74 -7.83 -3.66
CA GLN A 529 19.49 -8.79 -4.74
C GLN A 529 20.50 -9.97 -4.77
N GLY A 530 21.21 -10.24 -3.67
CA GLY A 530 22.24 -11.26 -3.57
C GLY A 530 23.65 -10.79 -3.90
N TYR A 531 23.90 -9.48 -4.06
CA TYR A 531 25.22 -8.92 -4.35
C TYR A 531 26.28 -9.38 -3.34
N SER A 532 25.97 -9.32 -2.03
CA SER A 532 26.88 -9.72 -0.95
C SER A 532 27.26 -11.21 -1.01
N ARG A 533 26.47 -12.05 -1.70
CA ARG A 533 26.78 -13.46 -1.90
C ARG A 533 27.80 -13.68 -3.02
N ILE A 534 27.82 -12.82 -4.04
CA ILE A 534 28.68 -12.97 -5.21
C ILE A 534 29.96 -12.13 -5.13
N GLN A 535 29.92 -10.97 -4.46
CA GLN A 535 31.01 -10.02 -4.39
C GLN A 535 32.33 -10.66 -3.90
N PRO A 536 32.38 -11.41 -2.79
CA PRO A 536 33.64 -11.99 -2.30
C PRO A 536 34.28 -12.94 -3.32
N SER A 537 33.47 -13.66 -4.08
CA SER A 537 33.96 -14.58 -5.12
C SER A 537 34.54 -13.82 -6.32
N LEU A 538 33.88 -12.74 -6.74
CA LEU A 538 34.36 -11.89 -7.84
C LEU A 538 35.65 -11.16 -7.47
N GLU A 539 35.73 -10.64 -6.25
CA GLU A 539 36.93 -9.98 -5.72
C GLU A 539 38.10 -10.95 -5.60
N ALA A 540 37.88 -12.16 -5.09
CA ALA A 540 38.91 -13.20 -5.01
C ALA A 540 39.43 -13.62 -6.39
N LEU A 541 38.54 -13.76 -7.37
CA LEU A 541 38.92 -14.03 -8.77
C LEU A 541 39.75 -12.88 -9.35
N SER A 542 39.35 -11.64 -9.10
CA SER A 542 40.09 -10.47 -9.54
C SER A 542 41.47 -10.36 -8.90
N GLY A 543 41.57 -10.54 -7.58
CA GLY A 543 42.86 -10.52 -6.87
C GLY A 543 43.80 -11.63 -7.34
N THR A 544 43.26 -12.83 -7.62
CA THR A 544 44.04 -13.93 -8.20
C THR A 544 44.53 -13.59 -9.61
N ALA A 545 43.68 -13.00 -10.45
CA ALA A 545 44.04 -12.60 -11.80
C ALA A 545 45.09 -11.49 -11.80
N GLU A 546 44.99 -10.52 -10.89
CA GLU A 546 45.97 -9.47 -10.69
C GLU A 546 47.34 -10.04 -10.28
N LEU A 547 47.35 -10.98 -9.32
CA LEU A 547 48.60 -11.64 -8.91
C LEU A 547 49.26 -12.39 -10.08
N LEU A 548 48.48 -13.13 -10.87
CA LEU A 548 48.97 -13.81 -12.07
C LEU A 548 49.50 -12.83 -13.12
N LEU A 549 48.86 -11.67 -13.26
CA LEU A 549 49.32 -10.60 -14.14
C LEU A 549 50.65 -10.01 -13.65
N ILE A 550 50.80 -9.73 -12.36
CA ILE A 550 52.05 -9.23 -11.76
C ILE A 550 53.18 -10.25 -11.95
N LEU A 551 52.92 -11.53 -11.66
CA LEU A 551 53.91 -12.59 -11.80
C LEU A 551 54.33 -12.80 -13.26
N SER A 552 53.37 -12.87 -14.18
CA SER A 552 53.65 -13.02 -15.61
C SER A 552 54.38 -11.81 -16.20
N SER A 553 54.02 -10.60 -15.76
CA SER A 553 54.74 -9.36 -16.13
C SER A 553 56.18 -9.37 -15.63
N SER A 554 56.38 -9.80 -14.38
CA SER A 554 57.72 -9.92 -13.77
C SER A 554 58.58 -10.95 -14.50
N LEU A 555 58.01 -12.11 -14.83
CA LEU A 555 58.67 -13.15 -15.64
C LEU A 555 59.05 -12.64 -17.03
N LEU A 556 58.15 -11.91 -17.69
CA LEU A 556 58.40 -11.31 -19.00
C LEU A 556 59.54 -10.27 -18.93
N ALA A 557 59.55 -9.42 -17.89
CA ALA A 557 60.61 -8.44 -17.66
C ALA A 557 61.96 -9.11 -17.38
N ILE A 558 62.00 -10.14 -16.53
CA ILE A 558 63.22 -10.92 -16.25
C ILE A 558 63.73 -11.60 -17.52
N ALA A 559 62.85 -12.21 -18.31
CA ALA A 559 63.21 -12.84 -19.59
C ALA A 559 63.80 -11.81 -20.57
N ALA A 560 63.21 -10.62 -20.67
CA ALA A 560 63.71 -9.54 -21.49
C ALA A 560 65.09 -9.04 -21.03
N LEU A 561 65.30 -8.86 -19.72
CA LEU A 561 66.58 -8.47 -19.14
C LEU A 561 67.66 -9.54 -19.36
N LEU A 562 67.34 -10.82 -19.17
CA LEU A 562 68.27 -11.92 -19.43
C LEU A 562 68.64 -12.00 -20.92
N LEU A 563 67.68 -11.83 -21.82
CA LEU A 563 67.94 -11.76 -23.26
C LEU A 563 68.86 -10.58 -23.60
N ALA A 564 68.60 -9.40 -23.03
CA ALA A 564 69.45 -8.21 -23.22
C ALA A 564 70.86 -8.43 -22.65
N PHE A 565 70.98 -9.06 -21.47
CA PHE A 565 72.27 -9.38 -20.85
C PHE A 565 73.07 -10.39 -21.69
N PHE A 566 72.46 -11.50 -22.10
CA PHE A 566 73.11 -12.49 -22.96
C PHE A 566 73.49 -11.91 -24.32
N TYR A 567 72.66 -11.03 -24.87
CA TYR A 567 72.98 -10.28 -26.08
C TYR A 567 74.23 -9.40 -25.89
N ALA A 568 74.27 -8.60 -24.83
CA ALA A 568 75.43 -7.76 -24.50
C ALA A 568 76.71 -8.57 -24.22
N GLN A 569 76.59 -9.73 -23.55
CA GLN A 569 77.71 -10.64 -23.30
C GLN A 569 78.23 -11.27 -24.59
N SER A 570 77.33 -11.64 -25.51
CA SER A 570 77.71 -12.18 -26.83
C SER A 570 78.44 -11.14 -27.69
N GLN A 571 78.06 -9.86 -27.60
CA GLN A 571 78.78 -8.77 -28.27
C GLN A 571 80.19 -8.58 -27.69
N LYS A 572 80.35 -8.60 -26.36
CA LYS A 572 81.68 -8.52 -25.70
C LYS A 572 82.61 -9.67 -26.11
N GLN A 573 82.10 -10.89 -26.24
CA GLN A 573 82.89 -12.04 -26.73
C GLN A 573 83.24 -11.94 -28.23
N SER A 574 82.54 -11.11 -29.02
CA SER A 574 82.86 -10.88 -30.43
C SER A 574 83.86 -9.74 -30.68
N ILE A 575 84.12 -8.89 -29.68
CA ILE A 575 85.08 -7.77 -29.75
C ILE A 575 86.45 -8.17 -29.17
N GLY A 576 86.51 -9.28 -28.41
CA GLY A 576 87.73 -9.84 -27.82
C GLY A 576 88.43 -10.91 -28.67
N THR A 577 88.52 -10.72 -29.98
CA THR A 577 89.40 -11.48 -30.89
C THR A 577 90.04 -10.54 -31.89
#